data_AF-A0A7J6KHB9-F1
#
_entry.id   AF-A0A7J6KHB9-F1
#
_cell.length_a   1.000
_cell.length_b   1.000
_cell.length_c   1.000
_cell.angle_alpha   90.00
_cell.angle_beta   90.00
_cell.angle_gamma   90.00
#
_symmetry.space_group_name_H-M   'P 1'
#
loop_
_entity.id
_entity.type
_entity.pdbx_description
1 polymer ?
#
loop_
_entity_poly.entity_id
_entity_poly.type
_entity_poly.pdbx_seq_one_letter_code
_entity_poly.pdbx_strand_id
1 'polypeptide(L)'
;MSAFAVWNSTQPAVGSEEADQLDLGILSSSIKPETRRKYEYALKEFRELNLELPISLQKLLRYVRCLVEVSDLNAQSIKKRITALKTLNALYGYSPLDSAACECLKRALQGVDKIRPAPPPKRATVVPNAVLRFFMTLPSGHCGKDELVRDALLVGTSLSLRSGELLGIRADDISLIMTEEV
;
A
#
# COMPACT_ATOMS: atom_id res chain seq x y z
N MET A 1 -21.40 32.59 15.68
CA MET A 1 -20.95 32.18 14.33
C MET A 1 -20.37 30.78 14.41
N SER A 2 -20.65 29.92 13.42
CA SER A 2 -20.12 28.55 13.38
C SER A 2 -18.61 28.55 13.09
N ALA A 3 -17.86 27.64 13.71
CA ALA A 3 -16.44 27.43 13.43
C ALA A 3 -16.17 27.19 11.93
N PHE A 4 -17.09 26.50 11.23
CA PHE A 4 -17.00 26.25 9.79
C PHE A 4 -17.20 27.53 8.96
N ALA A 5 -17.99 28.49 9.43
CA ALA A 5 -18.21 29.75 8.72
C ALA A 5 -16.98 30.67 8.78
N VAL A 6 -16.31 30.71 9.94
CA VAL A 6 -15.04 31.44 10.14
C VAL A 6 -13.90 30.78 9.36
N TRP A 7 -13.88 29.45 9.32
CA TRP A 7 -12.91 28.71 8.52
C TRP A 7 -13.09 28.96 7.01
N ASN A 8 -14.33 28.91 6.50
CA ASN A 8 -14.62 29.21 5.09
C ASN A 8 -14.20 30.63 4.68
N SER A 9 -14.34 31.62 5.57
CA SER A 9 -13.93 33.01 5.27
C SER A 9 -12.41 33.23 5.29
N THR A 10 -11.63 32.24 5.75
CA THR A 10 -10.16 32.31 5.84
C THR A 10 -9.46 31.40 4.83
N GLN A 11 -10.21 30.64 4.02
CA GLN A 11 -9.62 29.81 2.99
C GLN A 11 -9.16 30.63 1.78
N PRO A 12 -8.05 30.26 1.14
CA PRO A 12 -7.65 30.85 -0.12
C PRO A 12 -8.69 30.57 -1.21
N ALA A 13 -8.71 31.42 -2.24
CA ALA A 13 -9.65 31.26 -3.35
C ALA A 13 -9.45 29.89 -4.03
N VAL A 14 -10.56 29.23 -4.37
CA VAL A 14 -10.52 27.95 -5.09
C VAL A 14 -9.78 28.13 -6.42
N GLY A 15 -8.74 27.32 -6.65
CA GLY A 15 -7.89 27.41 -7.85
C GLY A 15 -6.83 28.51 -7.81
N SER A 16 -6.59 29.12 -6.64
CA SER A 16 -5.40 29.96 -6.43
C SER A 16 -4.15 29.10 -6.18
N GLU A 17 -2.97 29.64 -6.47
CA GLU A 17 -1.70 28.98 -6.19
C GLU A 17 -1.53 28.61 -4.71
N GLU A 18 -2.05 29.45 -3.80
CA GLU A 18 -2.04 29.18 -2.35
C GLU A 18 -2.91 27.98 -1.98
N ALA A 19 -4.09 27.83 -2.62
CA ALA A 19 -4.94 26.65 -2.43
C ALA A 19 -4.26 25.39 -2.97
N ASP A 20 -3.67 25.46 -4.16
CA ASP A 20 -2.96 24.34 -4.76
C ASP A 20 -1.75 23.90 -3.91
N GLN A 21 -1.02 24.85 -3.33
CA GLN A 21 0.10 24.55 -2.42
C GLN A 21 -0.35 23.89 -1.11
N LEU A 22 -1.46 24.35 -0.52
CA LEU A 22 -2.03 23.70 0.67
C LEU A 22 -2.49 22.28 0.36
N ASP A 23 -3.16 22.07 -0.76
CA ASP A 23 -3.62 20.75 -1.21
C ASP A 23 -2.44 19.80 -1.45
N LEU A 24 -1.37 20.28 -2.07
CA LEU A 24 -0.12 19.52 -2.25
C LEU A 24 0.56 19.22 -0.90
N GLY A 25 0.54 20.16 0.04
CA GLY A 25 1.03 19.97 1.40
C GLY A 25 0.30 18.83 2.12
N ILE A 26 -1.03 18.84 2.09
CA ILE A 26 -1.88 17.79 2.66
C ILE A 26 -1.60 16.45 1.95
N LEU A 27 -1.55 16.44 0.63
CA LEU A 27 -1.27 15.23 -0.15
C LEU A 27 0.09 14.62 0.26
N SER A 28 1.14 15.44 0.36
CA SER A 28 2.49 14.98 0.72
C SER A 28 2.56 14.38 2.14
N SER A 29 1.82 14.98 3.09
CA SER A 29 1.79 14.56 4.49
C SER A 29 0.94 13.30 4.72
N SER A 30 -0.09 13.09 3.88
CA SER A 30 -0.98 11.93 3.95
C SER A 30 -0.33 10.60 3.53
N ILE A 31 0.80 10.65 2.81
CA ILE A 31 1.47 9.47 2.27
C ILE A 31 2.38 8.85 3.34
N LYS A 32 1.99 7.67 3.84
CA LYS A 32 2.80 6.88 4.77
C LYS A 32 4.21 6.57 4.19
N PRO A 33 5.26 6.47 5.03
CA PRO A 33 6.62 6.21 4.58
C PRO A 33 6.77 4.95 3.70
N GLU A 34 6.06 3.87 4.04
CA GLU A 34 6.08 2.63 3.24
C GLU A 34 5.50 2.85 1.83
N THR A 35 4.43 3.64 1.72
CA THR A 35 3.81 4.00 0.44
C THR A 35 4.74 4.89 -0.38
N ARG A 36 5.47 5.81 0.27
CA ARG A 36 6.47 6.67 -0.40
C ARG A 36 7.57 5.83 -1.06
N ARG A 37 8.11 4.83 -0.36
CA ARG A 37 9.09 3.89 -0.95
C ARG A 37 8.56 3.16 -2.18
N LYS A 38 7.29 2.75 -2.15
CA LYS A 38 6.63 2.11 -3.31
C LYS A 38 6.50 3.08 -4.49
N TYR A 39 6.28 4.37 -4.23
CA TYR A 39 6.20 5.39 -5.27
C TYR A 39 7.58 5.66 -5.88
N GLU A 40 8.61 5.80 -5.05
CA GLU A 40 10.01 5.95 -5.51
C GLU A 40 10.45 4.76 -6.36
N TYR A 41 10.09 3.54 -5.95
CA TYR A 41 10.35 2.33 -6.73
C TYR A 41 9.65 2.35 -8.09
N ALA A 42 8.37 2.73 -8.13
CA ALA A 42 7.64 2.85 -9.39
C ALA A 42 8.24 3.91 -10.33
N LEU A 43 8.74 5.02 -9.77
CA LEU A 43 9.44 6.07 -10.53
C LEU A 43 10.80 5.59 -11.04
N LYS A 44 11.54 4.82 -10.24
CA LYS A 44 12.82 4.23 -10.65
C LYS A 44 12.65 3.32 -11.87
N GLU A 45 11.73 2.37 -11.82
CA GLU A 45 11.42 1.48 -12.96
C GLU A 45 10.96 2.26 -14.19
N PHE A 46 10.20 3.33 -13.99
CA PHE A 46 9.78 4.21 -15.08
C PHE A 46 10.99 4.88 -15.77
N ARG A 47 11.96 5.35 -14.98
CA ARG A 47 13.22 5.93 -15.50
C ARG A 47 14.15 4.93 -16.15
N GLU A 48 14.18 3.68 -15.67
CA GLU A 48 14.95 2.59 -16.30
C GLU A 48 14.47 2.30 -17.74
N LEU A 49 13.21 2.63 -18.05
CA LEU A 49 12.66 2.58 -19.42
C LEU A 49 12.94 3.84 -20.24
N ASN A 50 13.80 4.74 -19.75
CA ASN A 50 14.06 6.07 -20.29
C ASN A 50 12.78 6.93 -20.37
N LEU A 51 11.89 6.78 -19.38
CA LEU A 51 10.70 7.62 -19.24
C LEU A 51 10.86 8.55 -18.04
N GLU A 52 10.48 9.81 -18.24
CA GLU A 52 10.64 10.84 -17.22
C GLU A 52 9.33 11.59 -17.00
N LEU A 53 9.23 12.27 -15.86
CA LEU A 53 8.17 13.24 -15.61
C LEU A 53 8.45 14.52 -16.42
N PRO A 54 7.42 15.26 -16.87
CA PRO A 54 6.00 15.04 -16.64
C PRO A 54 5.46 13.81 -17.39
N ILE A 55 4.46 13.14 -16.81
CA ILE A 55 3.79 12.01 -17.46
C ILE A 55 2.98 12.48 -18.66
N SER A 56 2.95 11.64 -19.70
CA SER A 56 2.01 11.78 -20.82
C SER A 56 1.32 10.43 -21.05
N LEU A 57 0.18 10.46 -21.76
CA LEU A 57 -0.55 9.25 -22.10
C LEU A 57 0.35 8.21 -22.79
N GLN A 58 1.15 8.65 -23.77
CA GLN A 58 2.07 7.77 -24.50
C GLN A 58 3.10 7.12 -23.58
N LYS A 59 3.71 7.88 -22.67
CA LYS A 59 4.68 7.34 -21.70
C LYS A 59 4.02 6.31 -20.78
N LEU A 60 2.81 6.59 -20.28
CA LEU A 60 2.09 5.66 -19.43
C LEU A 60 1.65 4.40 -20.16
N LEU A 61 1.16 4.50 -21.40
CA LEU A 61 0.79 3.32 -22.19
C LEU A 61 2.01 2.46 -22.53
N ARG A 62 3.15 3.08 -22.86
CA ARG A 62 4.42 2.37 -23.06
C ARG A 62 4.84 1.65 -21.77
N TYR A 63 4.71 2.31 -20.61
CA TYR A 63 5.03 1.69 -19.34
C TYR A 63 4.09 0.53 -19.02
N VAL A 64 2.77 0.71 -19.16
CA VAL A 64 1.77 -0.35 -18.98
C VAL A 64 2.09 -1.55 -19.86
N ARG A 65 2.39 -1.31 -21.14
CA ARG A 65 2.77 -2.38 -22.08
C ARG A 65 4.01 -3.13 -21.61
N CYS A 66 5.07 -2.43 -21.22
CA CYS A 66 6.27 -3.05 -20.68
C CYS A 66 5.97 -3.90 -19.43
N LEU A 67 5.15 -3.39 -18.50
CA LEU A 67 4.74 -4.16 -17.32
C LEU A 67 3.99 -5.43 -17.69
N VAL A 68 3.15 -5.38 -18.72
CA VAL A 68 2.40 -6.54 -19.22
C VAL A 68 3.28 -7.53 -19.99
N GLU A 69 4.37 -7.09 -20.61
CA GLU A 69 5.25 -7.96 -21.39
C GLU A 69 6.39 -8.58 -20.56
N VAL A 70 6.93 -7.86 -19.57
CA VAL A 70 8.21 -8.20 -18.92
C VAL A 70 8.07 -8.60 -17.45
N SER A 71 7.00 -8.19 -16.76
CA SER A 71 6.83 -8.46 -15.31
C SER A 71 5.76 -9.49 -15.04
N ASP A 72 5.74 -10.16 -13.88
CA ASP A 72 4.62 -11.06 -13.48
C ASP A 72 3.56 -10.37 -12.61
N LEU A 73 3.49 -9.04 -12.66
CA LEU A 73 2.58 -8.27 -11.82
C LEU A 73 1.12 -8.50 -12.17
N ASN A 74 0.28 -8.72 -11.17
CA ASN A 74 -1.17 -8.70 -11.38
C ASN A 74 -1.68 -7.29 -11.77
N ALA A 75 -2.88 -7.23 -12.34
CA ALA A 75 -3.50 -5.98 -12.79
C ALA A 75 -3.56 -4.91 -11.69
N GLN A 76 -3.83 -5.30 -10.45
CA GLN A 76 -3.91 -4.38 -9.31
C GLN A 76 -2.55 -3.74 -8.99
N SER A 77 -1.46 -4.48 -9.13
CA SER A 77 -0.10 -3.99 -8.89
C SER A 77 0.33 -3.03 -9.99
N ILE A 78 -0.04 -3.31 -11.24
CA ILE A 78 0.16 -2.39 -12.38
C ILE A 78 -0.60 -1.09 -12.13
N LYS A 79 -1.89 -1.16 -11.78
CA LYS A 79 -2.71 0.03 -11.44
C LYS A 79 -2.07 0.87 -10.33
N LYS A 80 -1.56 0.22 -9.26
CA LYS A 80 -0.86 0.92 -8.17
C LYS A 80 0.40 1.66 -8.64
N ARG A 81 1.18 1.08 -9.56
CA ARG A 81 2.35 1.77 -10.16
C ARG A 81 1.93 3.01 -10.96
N ILE A 82 0.85 2.90 -11.75
CA ILE A 82 0.32 4.03 -12.51
C ILE A 82 -0.23 5.12 -11.58
N THR A 83 -0.96 4.75 -10.52
CA THR A 83 -1.41 5.70 -9.50
C THR A 83 -0.23 6.40 -8.83
N ALA A 84 0.81 5.66 -8.46
CA ALA A 84 2.03 6.23 -7.88
C ALA A 84 2.65 7.30 -8.77
N LEU A 85 2.78 7.03 -10.07
CA LEU A 85 3.32 8.01 -11.04
C LEU A 85 2.43 9.24 -11.19
N LYS A 86 1.09 9.07 -11.21
CA LYS A 86 0.15 10.19 -11.22
C LYS A 86 0.27 11.06 -9.96
N THR A 87 0.38 10.43 -8.78
CA THR A 87 0.56 11.14 -7.51
C THR A 87 1.88 11.88 -7.47
N LEU A 88 2.98 11.27 -7.91
CA LEU A 88 4.29 11.93 -7.98
C LEU A 88 4.29 13.09 -8.98
N ASN A 89 3.61 12.94 -10.13
CA ASN A 89 3.45 14.01 -11.09
C ASN A 89 2.78 15.24 -10.47
N ALA A 90 1.70 15.04 -9.72
CA ALA A 90 1.03 16.11 -8.99
C ALA A 90 1.92 16.69 -7.89
N LEU A 91 2.60 15.87 -7.09
CA LEU A 91 3.49 16.32 -6.01
C LEU A 91 4.67 17.17 -6.49
N TYR A 92 5.14 16.94 -7.72
CA TYR A 92 6.17 17.78 -8.33
C TYR A 92 5.61 18.99 -9.08
N GLY A 93 4.31 19.27 -8.97
CA GLY A 93 3.66 20.44 -9.55
C GLY A 93 3.45 20.35 -11.07
N TYR A 94 3.55 19.16 -11.66
CA TYR A 94 3.25 19.00 -13.09
C TYR A 94 1.75 18.91 -13.34
N SER A 95 1.31 19.48 -14.46
CA SER A 95 -0.09 19.46 -14.87
C SER A 95 -0.65 18.03 -14.92
N PRO A 96 -1.91 17.82 -14.48
CA PRO A 96 -2.56 16.52 -14.60
C PRO A 96 -2.79 16.16 -16.06
N LEU A 97 -2.97 14.87 -16.32
CA LEU A 97 -3.46 14.39 -17.61
C LEU A 97 -4.84 14.99 -17.89
N ASP A 98 -5.08 15.37 -19.14
CA ASP A 98 -6.38 15.80 -19.60
C ASP A 98 -7.43 14.67 -19.48
N SER A 99 -8.70 15.07 -19.50
CA SER A 99 -9.83 14.15 -19.30
C SER A 99 -9.86 13.03 -20.36
N ALA A 100 -9.57 13.35 -21.62
CA ALA A 100 -9.56 12.37 -22.69
C ALA A 100 -8.43 11.34 -22.53
N ALA A 101 -7.22 11.79 -22.15
CA ALA A 101 -6.13 10.87 -21.81
C ALA A 101 -6.44 10.01 -20.58
N CYS A 102 -7.10 10.55 -19.55
CA CYS A 102 -7.51 9.78 -18.40
C CYS A 102 -8.47 8.65 -18.77
N GLU A 103 -9.46 8.91 -19.63
CA GLU A 103 -10.38 7.88 -20.11
C GLU A 103 -9.69 6.86 -21.03
N CYS A 104 -8.74 7.28 -21.87
CA CYS A 104 -7.94 6.34 -22.66
C CYS A 104 -7.11 5.41 -21.77
N LEU A 105 -6.41 5.96 -20.78
CA LEU A 105 -5.63 5.19 -19.81
C LEU A 105 -6.51 4.21 -19.01
N LYS A 106 -7.71 4.65 -18.63
CA LYS A 106 -8.69 3.80 -17.94
C LYS A 106 -9.11 2.60 -18.80
N ARG A 107 -9.40 2.80 -20.09
CA ARG A 107 -9.69 1.70 -21.03
C ARG A 107 -8.50 0.75 -21.18
N ALA A 108 -7.28 1.27 -21.25
CA ALA A 108 -6.08 0.44 -21.31
C ALA A 108 -5.93 -0.43 -20.05
N LEU A 109 -6.13 0.15 -18.86
CA LEU A 109 -6.09 -0.58 -17.59
C LEU A 109 -7.21 -1.62 -17.45
N GLN A 110 -8.39 -1.38 -18.02
CA GLN A 110 -9.44 -2.39 -18.13
C GLN A 110 -9.03 -3.55 -19.06
N GLY A 111 -8.26 -3.26 -20.11
CA GLY A 111 -7.61 -4.29 -20.94
C GLY A 111 -6.63 -5.15 -20.14
N VAL A 112 -5.84 -4.53 -19.25
CA VAL A 112 -4.92 -5.25 -18.36
C VAL A 112 -5.66 -6.22 -17.44
N ASP A 113 -6.84 -5.86 -16.93
CA ASP A 113 -7.66 -6.77 -16.10
C ASP A 113 -8.04 -8.06 -16.84
N LYS A 114 -8.25 -7.98 -18.16
CA LYS A 114 -8.59 -9.14 -19.00
C LYS A 114 -7.37 -10.02 -19.29
N ILE A 115 -6.20 -9.41 -19.49
CA ILE A 115 -4.94 -10.11 -19.76
C ILE A 115 -4.41 -10.78 -18.49
N ARG A 116 -4.56 -10.11 -17.34
CA ARG A 116 -4.05 -10.52 -16.04
C ARG A 116 -5.17 -10.53 -15.02
N PRO A 117 -6.03 -11.56 -15.03
CA PRO A 117 -7.11 -11.65 -14.06
C PRO A 117 -6.56 -11.58 -12.65
N ALA A 118 -7.31 -10.95 -11.75
CA ALA A 118 -6.94 -10.91 -10.36
C ALA A 118 -6.77 -12.36 -9.86
N PRO A 119 -5.68 -12.68 -9.13
CA PRO A 119 -5.58 -13.98 -8.50
C PRO A 119 -6.81 -14.18 -7.62
N PRO A 120 -7.34 -15.42 -7.54
CA PRO A 120 -8.48 -15.71 -6.67
C PRO A 120 -8.16 -15.21 -5.26
N PRO A 121 -9.19 -14.78 -4.50
CA PRO A 121 -8.98 -14.30 -3.14
C PRO A 121 -8.14 -15.33 -2.40
N LYS A 122 -6.97 -14.90 -1.90
CA LYS A 122 -6.05 -15.77 -1.16
C LYS A 122 -6.84 -16.32 0.02
N ARG A 123 -7.25 -17.59 -0.08
CA ARG A 123 -7.66 -18.35 1.10
C ARG A 123 -6.43 -18.43 1.98
N ALA A 124 -6.61 -18.20 3.29
CA ALA A 124 -5.52 -18.38 4.24
C ALA A 124 -4.91 -19.77 3.99
N THR A 125 -3.61 -19.81 3.69
CA THR A 125 -2.91 -21.08 3.53
C THR A 125 -3.00 -21.79 4.87
N VAL A 126 -3.67 -22.95 4.89
CA VAL A 126 -3.79 -23.74 6.11
C VAL A 126 -2.39 -24.16 6.51
N VAL A 127 -1.96 -23.75 7.70
CA VAL A 127 -0.68 -24.19 8.27
C VAL A 127 -0.75 -25.71 8.45
N PRO A 128 0.16 -26.50 7.85
CA PRO A 128 0.11 -27.95 7.98
C PRO A 128 0.20 -28.38 9.44
N ASN A 129 -0.57 -29.39 9.84
CA ASN A 129 -0.54 -29.93 11.21
C ASN A 129 0.86 -30.36 11.67
N ALA A 130 1.73 -30.79 10.74
CA ALA A 130 3.12 -31.12 11.06
C ALA A 130 3.92 -29.91 11.55
N VAL A 131 3.68 -28.73 10.98
CA VAL A 131 4.33 -27.47 11.36
C VAL A 131 3.82 -27.03 12.74
N LEU A 132 2.51 -27.09 12.97
CA LEU A 132 1.93 -26.79 14.28
C LEU A 132 2.46 -27.73 15.37
N ARG A 133 2.53 -29.04 15.08
CA ARG A 133 3.08 -30.04 16.01
C ARG A 133 4.54 -29.77 16.33
N PHE A 134 5.37 -29.48 15.32
CA PHE A 134 6.78 -29.13 15.53
C PHE A 134 6.96 -27.99 16.54
N PHE A 135 6.14 -26.93 16.42
CA PHE A 135 6.18 -25.80 17.36
C PHE A 135 5.64 -26.13 18.74
N MET A 136 4.60 -26.95 18.85
CA MET A 136 4.07 -27.39 20.14
C MET A 136 5.01 -28.36 20.87
N THR A 137 5.82 -29.13 20.12
CA THR A 137 6.77 -30.12 20.67
C THR A 137 8.19 -29.60 20.80
N LEU A 138 8.43 -28.33 20.45
CA LEU A 138 9.74 -27.71 20.61
C LEU A 138 10.10 -27.79 22.09
N PRO A 139 11.17 -28.54 22.46
CA PRO A 139 11.52 -28.71 23.86
C PRO A 139 11.78 -27.33 24.47
N SER A 140 11.35 -27.12 25.71
CA SER A 140 11.85 -26.02 26.53
C SER A 140 13.37 -26.19 26.68
N GLY A 141 14.11 -25.62 25.73
CA GLY A 141 15.56 -25.61 25.74
C GLY A 141 16.04 -24.78 26.93
N HIS A 142 17.18 -25.16 27.50
CA HIS A 142 17.81 -24.51 28.66
C HIS A 142 18.31 -23.08 28.37
N CYS A 143 17.82 -22.44 27.30
CA CYS A 143 18.17 -21.12 26.81
C CYS A 143 16.88 -20.42 26.41
N GLY A 144 16.46 -19.38 27.15
CA GLY A 144 15.16 -18.72 27.00
C GLY A 144 14.87 -18.09 25.63
N LYS A 145 15.79 -18.16 24.66
CA LYS A 145 15.56 -17.72 23.27
C LYS A 145 14.64 -18.67 22.50
N ASP A 146 14.73 -19.98 22.76
CA ASP A 146 13.92 -20.97 22.02
C ASP A 146 12.44 -20.92 22.42
N GLU A 147 12.17 -20.62 23.70
CA GLU A 147 10.82 -20.40 24.22
C GLU A 147 10.20 -19.11 23.67
N LEU A 148 10.96 -18.01 23.62
CA LEU A 148 10.51 -16.75 23.02
C LEU A 148 10.15 -16.92 21.53
N VAL A 149 10.93 -17.68 20.77
CA VAL A 149 10.65 -17.96 19.36
C VAL A 149 9.39 -18.81 19.20
N ARG A 150 9.20 -19.82 20.05
CA ARG A 150 8.00 -20.65 20.07
C ARG A 150 6.77 -19.82 20.38
N ASP A 151 6.79 -19.04 21.47
CA ASP A 151 5.65 -18.27 21.95
C ASP A 151 5.29 -17.15 20.95
N ALA A 152 6.30 -16.45 20.42
CA ALA A 152 6.14 -15.48 19.34
C ALA A 152 5.42 -16.07 18.12
N LEU A 153 5.79 -17.29 17.73
CA LEU A 153 5.20 -17.93 16.56
C LEU A 153 3.79 -18.48 16.84
N LEU A 154 3.54 -19.00 18.04
CA LEU A 154 2.19 -19.43 18.46
C LEU A 154 1.22 -18.26 18.52
N VAL A 155 1.64 -17.12 19.09
CA VAL A 155 0.85 -15.88 19.12
C VAL A 155 0.63 -15.36 17.70
N GLY A 156 1.69 -15.29 16.89
CA GLY A 156 1.60 -14.79 15.52
C GLY A 156 0.69 -15.60 14.62
N THR A 157 0.73 -16.93 14.74
CA THR A 157 -0.14 -17.83 13.97
C THR A 157 -1.59 -17.82 14.47
N SER A 158 -1.81 -17.83 15.79
CA SER A 158 -3.15 -17.83 16.39
C SER A 158 -3.91 -16.53 16.13
N LEU A 159 -3.21 -15.39 16.18
CA LEU A 159 -3.79 -14.06 15.97
C LEU A 159 -3.63 -13.57 14.52
N SER A 160 -3.00 -14.35 13.64
CA SER A 160 -2.69 -13.98 12.24
C SER A 160 -1.94 -12.64 12.11
N LEU A 161 -1.02 -12.37 13.04
CA LEU A 161 -0.25 -11.13 13.10
C LEU A 161 0.96 -11.16 12.15
N ARG A 162 1.27 -10.00 11.56
CA ARG A 162 2.53 -9.78 10.85
C ARG A 162 3.68 -9.68 11.86
N SER A 163 4.91 -9.98 11.42
CA SER A 163 6.10 -9.89 12.26
C SER A 163 6.27 -8.51 12.93
N GLY A 164 5.94 -7.43 12.22
CA GLY A 164 6.00 -6.08 12.79
C GLY A 164 4.88 -5.78 13.81
N GLU A 165 3.71 -6.40 13.66
CA GLU A 165 2.61 -6.28 14.63
C GLU A 165 2.95 -7.07 15.90
N LEU A 166 3.56 -8.26 15.72
CA LEU A 166 4.01 -9.10 16.82
C LEU A 166 5.06 -8.41 17.71
N LEU A 167 6.04 -7.74 17.09
CA LEU A 167 7.06 -6.96 17.80
C LEU A 167 6.48 -5.71 18.50
N GLY A 168 5.27 -5.30 18.12
CA GLY A 168 4.58 -4.15 18.68
C GLY A 168 3.74 -4.46 19.92
N ILE A 169 3.48 -5.74 20.21
CA ILE A 169 2.67 -6.15 21.36
C ILE A 169 3.40 -5.83 22.66
N ARG A 170 2.73 -5.10 23.55
CA ARG A 170 3.18 -4.81 24.91
C ARG A 170 2.35 -5.59 25.92
N ALA A 171 2.89 -5.79 27.12
CA ALA A 171 2.15 -6.42 28.21
C ALA A 171 0.83 -5.68 28.52
N ASP A 172 0.86 -4.34 28.43
CA ASP A 172 -0.30 -3.47 28.68
C ASP A 172 -1.42 -3.63 27.63
N ASP A 173 -1.12 -4.21 26.46
CA ASP A 173 -2.11 -4.47 25.42
C ASP A 173 -2.92 -5.75 25.68
N ILE A 174 -2.53 -6.55 26.68
CA ILE A 174 -3.12 -7.86 26.98
C ILE A 174 -4.02 -7.74 28.21
N SER A 175 -5.33 -7.94 28.03
CA SER A 175 -6.31 -7.98 29.11
C SER A 175 -6.89 -9.38 29.28
N LEU A 176 -7.00 -9.82 30.54
CA LEU A 176 -7.67 -11.07 30.89
C LEU A 176 -9.18 -10.85 30.82
N ILE A 177 -9.86 -11.60 29.95
CA ILE A 177 -11.32 -11.65 29.91
C ILE A 177 -11.76 -12.84 30.75
N MET A 178 -12.27 -12.58 31.95
CA MET A 178 -12.95 -13.59 32.76
C MET A 178 -14.42 -13.59 32.38
N THR A 179 -14.89 -14.65 31.73
CA THR A 179 -16.33 -14.92 31.64
C THR A 179 -16.77 -15.57 32.93
N GLU A 180 -17.58 -14.87 33.72
CA GLU A 180 -18.31 -15.49 34.82
C GLU A 180 -19.17 -16.63 34.24
N GLU A 181 -19.01 -17.84 34.77
CA GLU A 181 -19.84 -18.98 34.41
C GLU A 181 -21.30 -18.65 34.76
N VAL A 182 -22.17 -18.72 33.74
CA VAL A 182 -23.64 -18.64 33.89
C VAL A 182 -24.18 -20.04 34.13
#